data_AF-A0A382QL34-F1
#
_entry.id   AF-A0A382QL34-F1
#
_cell.length_a   1.000
_cell.length_b   1.000
_cell.length_c   1.000
_cell.angle_alpha   90.00
_cell.angle_beta   90.00
_cell.angle_gamma   90.00
#
_symmetry.space_group_name_H-M   'P 1'
#
loop_
_entity.id
_entity.type
_entity.pdbx_description
1 polymer ?
#
loop_
_entity_poly.entity_id
_entity_poly.type
_entity_poly.pdbx_seq_one_letter_code
_entity_poly.pdbx_strand_id
1 'polypeptide(L)'
;MRRLVALLLVSMLSLSVSAAGQSGENQELSREEIREAGLEYVWPDPEASPFDSRQDVWIAVLFEEDSNITSIEVITQVCINTGVCFPPETNELHLKETPTEKLADDMKIFESWADVDRTAAYINWKFVLHHEDGSSIDVPEQGFGWKHWSNCWWDNDTWGGLSTHCQEEEDGLPGFAAPATAAAIAMAALMARRD
;
A
#
# COMPACT_ATOMS: atom_id res chain seq x y z
N MET A 1 12.04 10.19 42.58
CA MET A 1 12.79 9.52 41.48
C MET A 1 11.99 8.42 40.78
N ARG A 2 11.45 7.40 41.48
CA ARG A 2 10.67 6.31 40.83
C ARG A 2 9.47 6.77 39.99
N ARG A 3 8.74 7.80 40.44
CA ARG A 3 7.59 8.38 39.69
C ARG A 3 8.00 9.15 38.44
N LEU A 4 9.18 9.78 38.46
CA LEU A 4 9.73 10.50 37.29
C LEU A 4 10.26 9.54 36.23
N VAL A 5 10.88 8.43 36.66
CA VAL A 5 11.31 7.35 35.75
C VAL A 5 10.10 6.67 35.10
N ALA A 6 9.02 6.44 35.85
CA ALA A 6 7.79 5.88 35.29
C ALA A 6 7.12 6.82 34.26
N LEU A 7 7.08 8.13 34.53
CA LEU A 7 6.56 9.13 33.58
C LEU A 7 7.42 9.21 32.31
N LEU A 8 8.75 9.15 32.43
CA LEU A 8 9.67 9.12 31.28
C LEU A 8 9.51 7.84 30.45
N LEU A 9 9.34 6.68 31.08
CA LEU A 9 9.09 5.42 30.37
C LEU A 9 7.74 5.43 29.65
N VAL A 10 6.69 5.96 30.28
CA VAL A 10 5.37 6.11 29.65
C VAL A 10 5.42 7.14 28.51
N SER A 11 6.16 8.24 28.65
CA SER A 11 6.31 9.23 27.57
C SER A 11 7.13 8.70 26.38
N MET A 12 8.16 7.88 26.63
CA MET A 12 8.91 7.21 25.57
C MET A 12 8.05 6.16 24.84
N LEU A 13 7.20 5.43 25.56
CA LEU A 13 6.26 4.50 24.95
C LEU A 13 5.21 5.23 24.08
N SER A 14 4.74 6.42 24.48
CA SER A 14 3.78 7.21 23.70
C SER A 14 4.35 7.86 22.44
N LEU A 15 5.69 7.97 22.30
CA LEU A 15 6.34 8.53 21.12
C LEU A 15 6.50 7.52 19.97
N SER A 16 6.09 6.26 20.16
CA SER A 16 6.34 5.16 19.21
C SER A 16 5.22 4.96 18.18
N VAL A 17 4.17 5.79 18.15
CA VAL A 17 3.01 5.59 17.27
C VAL A 17 2.55 6.90 16.65
N SER A 18 3.40 7.52 15.84
CA SER A 18 3.00 8.63 14.96
C SER A 18 3.43 8.44 13.51
N ALA A 19 3.81 7.22 13.13
CA ALA A 19 4.06 6.85 11.74
C ALA A 19 2.88 6.08 11.09
N ALA A 20 1.69 6.11 11.70
CA ALA A 20 0.48 5.66 11.02
C ALA A 20 0.06 6.79 10.06
N GLY A 21 0.51 6.70 8.81
CA GLY A 21 0.03 7.57 7.73
C GLY A 21 -1.49 7.60 7.68
N GLN A 22 -2.05 8.71 7.20
CA GLN A 22 -3.49 8.82 7.02
C GLN A 22 -3.97 7.78 6.01
N SER A 23 -5.13 7.18 6.28
CA SER A 23 -5.76 6.21 5.39
C SER A 23 -5.97 6.81 4.01
N GLY A 24 -5.59 6.07 2.96
CA GLY A 24 -5.67 6.54 1.57
C GLY A 24 -4.59 7.54 1.13
N GLU A 25 -3.61 7.88 1.98
CA GLU A 25 -2.50 8.75 1.59
C GLU A 25 -1.22 7.95 1.33
N ASN A 26 -0.68 8.09 0.13
CA ASN A 26 0.58 7.47 -0.27
C ASN A 26 1.74 8.03 0.57
N GLN A 27 2.74 7.19 0.81
CA GLN A 27 3.96 7.54 1.53
C GLN A 27 5.18 7.19 0.68
N GLU A 28 6.19 8.04 0.74
CA GLU A 28 7.51 7.80 0.16
C GLU A 28 8.60 8.41 1.04
N LEU A 29 9.86 8.05 0.75
CA LEU A 29 11.03 8.75 1.27
C LEU A 29 11.17 10.13 0.64
N SER A 30 11.83 11.06 1.34
CA SER A 30 12.16 12.36 0.75
C SER A 30 13.10 12.21 -0.45
N ARG A 31 13.09 13.20 -1.35
CA ARG A 31 13.97 13.19 -2.52
C ARG A 31 15.45 13.16 -2.12
N GLU A 32 15.78 13.81 -1.02
CA GLU A 32 17.11 13.80 -0.43
C GLU A 32 17.51 12.38 0.01
N GLU A 33 16.65 11.67 0.75
CA GLU A 33 16.91 10.29 1.18
C GLU A 33 17.05 9.31 0.01
N ILE A 34 16.21 9.46 -1.03
CA ILE A 34 16.29 8.65 -2.26
C ILE A 34 17.66 8.84 -2.93
N ARG A 35 18.10 10.10 -3.08
CA ARG A 35 19.41 10.44 -3.66
C ARG A 35 20.59 10.00 -2.81
N GLU A 36 20.49 10.12 -1.49
CA GLU A 36 21.53 9.66 -0.56
C GLU A 36 21.72 8.13 -0.63
N ALA A 37 20.65 7.39 -0.93
CA ALA A 37 20.71 5.95 -1.22
C ALA A 37 21.28 5.62 -2.61
N GLY A 38 21.59 6.62 -3.44
CA GLY A 38 22.10 6.46 -4.80
C GLY A 38 21.01 6.26 -5.86
N LEU A 39 19.74 6.39 -5.51
CA LEU A 39 18.63 6.32 -6.47
C LEU A 39 18.24 7.73 -6.93
N GLU A 40 17.80 7.89 -8.18
CA GLU A 40 17.38 9.19 -8.70
C GLU A 40 15.87 9.42 -8.55
N TYR A 41 15.09 8.35 -8.73
CA TYR A 41 13.64 8.39 -8.64
C TYR A 41 13.05 7.00 -8.43
N VAL A 42 11.85 6.93 -7.84
CA VAL A 42 11.11 5.67 -7.62
C VAL A 42 9.67 5.83 -8.09
N TRP A 43 9.16 4.84 -8.82
CA TRP A 43 7.76 4.70 -9.20
C TRP A 43 7.07 3.55 -8.45
N PRO A 44 5.76 3.64 -8.18
CA PRO A 44 4.90 4.81 -8.43
C PRO A 44 5.21 5.94 -7.44
N ASP A 45 5.13 7.18 -7.93
CA ASP A 45 5.31 8.35 -7.08
C ASP A 45 4.05 8.66 -6.27
N PRO A 46 4.10 9.53 -5.25
CA PRO A 46 2.95 9.75 -4.37
C PRO A 46 1.80 10.45 -5.06
N GLU A 47 2.08 11.26 -6.09
CA GLU A 47 1.06 11.92 -6.93
C GLU A 47 0.45 10.94 -7.94
N ALA A 48 1.01 9.72 -8.08
CA ALA A 48 0.41 8.69 -8.90
C ALA A 48 -0.99 8.34 -8.42
N SER A 49 -1.84 8.03 -9.39
CA SER A 49 -3.20 7.55 -9.10
C SER A 49 -3.14 6.26 -8.29
N PRO A 50 -4.08 6.06 -7.35
CA PRO A 50 -4.15 4.83 -6.58
C PRO A 50 -4.33 3.61 -7.50
N PHE A 51 -3.69 2.49 -7.16
CA PHE A 51 -3.68 1.31 -8.02
C PHE A 51 -5.02 0.54 -7.99
N ASP A 52 -5.37 -0.13 -9.08
CA ASP A 52 -6.51 -1.06 -9.09
C ASP A 52 -6.03 -2.43 -8.59
N SER A 53 -6.54 -2.92 -7.45
CA SER A 53 -6.10 -4.20 -6.86
C SER A 53 -6.44 -5.44 -7.69
N ARG A 54 -7.11 -5.27 -8.85
CA ARG A 54 -7.29 -6.33 -9.85
C ARG A 54 -6.12 -6.43 -10.83
N GLN A 55 -5.09 -5.59 -10.67
CA GLN A 55 -3.91 -5.53 -11.52
C GLN A 55 -2.65 -5.50 -10.66
N ASP A 56 -1.59 -6.11 -11.17
CA ASP A 56 -0.26 -6.06 -10.56
C ASP A 56 0.28 -4.62 -10.49
N VAL A 57 1.08 -4.36 -9.47
CA VAL A 57 1.69 -3.04 -9.25
C VAL A 57 3.07 -3.02 -9.90
N TRP A 58 3.27 -2.08 -10.83
CA TRP A 58 4.57 -1.80 -11.42
C TRP A 58 5.43 -0.99 -10.45
N ILE A 59 6.61 -1.49 -10.13
CA ILE A 59 7.60 -0.79 -9.29
C ILE A 59 8.86 -0.61 -10.12
N ALA A 60 9.35 0.62 -10.18
CA ALA A 60 10.56 0.92 -10.93
C ALA A 60 11.43 1.93 -10.20
N VAL A 61 12.72 1.89 -10.49
CA VAL A 61 13.70 2.84 -9.98
C VAL A 61 14.49 3.41 -11.15
N LEU A 62 14.74 4.71 -11.07
CA LEU A 62 15.65 5.44 -11.93
C LEU A 62 16.99 5.54 -11.23
N PHE A 63 18.05 5.31 -11.98
CA PHE A 63 19.37 5.13 -11.42
C PHE A 63 20.48 5.55 -12.39
N GLU A 64 21.58 6.10 -11.88
CA GLU A 64 22.76 6.48 -12.68
C GLU A 64 23.57 5.24 -13.08
N GLU A 65 24.12 5.19 -14.29
CA GLU A 65 24.87 4.05 -14.81
C GLU A 65 26.28 3.90 -14.18
N ASP A 66 26.90 4.99 -13.76
CA ASP A 66 28.28 5.05 -13.21
C ASP A 66 28.34 4.92 -11.68
N SER A 67 27.19 4.73 -11.08
CA SER A 67 26.99 4.35 -9.69
C SER A 67 27.60 3.00 -9.31
N ASN A 68 27.73 2.75 -8.01
CA ASN A 68 28.35 1.54 -7.49
C ASN A 68 27.37 0.38 -7.24
N ILE A 69 26.14 0.42 -7.77
CA ILE A 69 25.12 -0.63 -7.57
C ILE A 69 25.14 -1.62 -8.72
N THR A 70 25.14 -2.90 -8.39
CA THR A 70 25.21 -4.04 -9.30
C THR A 70 23.86 -4.71 -9.53
N SER A 71 23.02 -4.78 -8.51
CA SER A 71 21.65 -5.30 -8.59
C SER A 71 20.76 -4.65 -7.53
N ILE A 72 19.45 -4.70 -7.78
CA ILE A 72 18.42 -4.12 -6.92
C ILE A 72 17.36 -5.18 -6.70
N GLU A 73 17.06 -5.48 -5.44
CA GLU A 73 15.89 -6.26 -5.04
C GLU A 73 14.82 -5.32 -4.48
N VAL A 74 13.56 -5.66 -4.72
CA VAL A 74 12.42 -5.05 -4.02
C VAL A 74 11.81 -6.07 -3.07
N ILE A 75 11.54 -5.61 -1.85
CA ILE A 75 10.78 -6.37 -0.86
C ILE A 75 9.44 -5.69 -0.71
N THR A 76 8.37 -6.38 -1.10
CA THR A 76 6.99 -5.88 -1.05
C THR A 76 6.20 -6.55 0.06
N GLN A 77 5.19 -5.85 0.59
CA GLN A 77 4.22 -6.42 1.52
C GLN A 77 2.83 -5.87 1.20
N VAL A 78 1.91 -6.77 0.85
CA VAL A 78 0.52 -6.44 0.57
C VAL A 78 -0.32 -6.56 1.83
N CYS A 79 -1.12 -5.53 2.11
CA CYS A 79 -2.07 -5.50 3.22
C CYS A 79 -3.49 -5.39 2.69
N ILE A 80 -4.39 -6.22 3.22
CA ILE A 80 -5.77 -6.35 2.74
C ILE A 80 -6.75 -5.58 3.63
N ASN A 81 -7.97 -5.39 3.12
CA ASN A 81 -9.07 -4.65 3.75
C ASN A 81 -9.47 -5.12 5.16
N THR A 82 -8.95 -6.25 5.66
CA THR A 82 -9.16 -6.68 7.06
C THR A 82 -8.11 -6.13 8.03
N GLY A 83 -7.13 -5.37 7.54
CA GLY A 83 -5.97 -4.90 8.30
C GLY A 83 -4.86 -5.95 8.46
N VAL A 84 -5.01 -7.12 7.82
CA VAL A 84 -3.98 -8.17 7.81
C VAL A 84 -3.02 -7.94 6.65
N CYS A 85 -1.73 -8.11 6.90
CA CYS A 85 -0.71 -8.10 5.86
C CYS A 85 -0.18 -9.50 5.60
N PHE A 86 0.06 -9.81 4.33
CA PHE A 86 0.76 -11.03 3.94
C PHE A 86 2.25 -10.97 4.34
N PRO A 87 2.93 -12.13 4.40
CA PRO A 87 4.38 -12.16 4.51
C PRO A 87 5.03 -11.34 3.38
N PRO A 88 6.15 -10.66 3.63
CA PRO A 88 6.86 -9.95 2.57
C PRO A 88 7.39 -10.89 1.49
N GLU A 89 7.39 -10.42 0.25
CA GLU A 89 7.94 -11.12 -0.91
C GLU A 89 9.13 -10.34 -1.49
N THR A 90 10.14 -11.06 -1.97
CA THR A 90 11.38 -10.48 -2.52
C THR A 90 11.48 -10.81 -4.00
N ASN A 91 11.65 -9.79 -4.83
CA ASN A 91 11.84 -9.91 -6.27
C ASN A 91 13.06 -9.12 -6.72
N GLU A 92 13.81 -9.62 -7.69
CA GLU A 92 14.84 -8.83 -8.37
C GLU A 92 14.19 -7.82 -9.32
N LEU A 93 14.79 -6.64 -9.44
CA LEU A 93 14.47 -5.71 -10.51
C LEU A 93 15.33 -6.01 -11.73
N HIS A 94 14.75 -5.88 -12.91
CA HIS A 94 15.41 -6.12 -14.17
C HIS A 94 15.56 -4.83 -14.96
N LEU A 95 16.66 -4.72 -15.70
CA LEU A 95 16.89 -3.58 -16.58
C LEU A 95 15.77 -3.51 -17.62
N LYS A 96 15.13 -2.35 -17.75
CA LYS A 96 14.12 -2.10 -18.76
C LYS A 96 14.79 -2.07 -20.14
N GLU A 97 14.57 -3.11 -20.94
CA GLU A 97 15.23 -3.28 -22.24
C GLU A 97 14.82 -2.24 -23.28
N THR A 98 13.64 -1.63 -23.14
CA THR A 98 13.15 -0.60 -24.07
C THR A 98 13.68 0.77 -23.66
N PRO A 99 14.49 1.44 -24.52
CA PRO A 99 14.98 2.78 -24.22
C PRO A 99 13.80 3.73 -24.03
N THR A 100 13.81 4.47 -22.92
CA THR A 100 12.95 5.65 -22.82
C THR A 100 13.64 6.74 -23.62
N GLU A 101 13.08 7.15 -24.77
CA GLU A 101 13.67 8.10 -25.75
C GLU A 101 13.98 9.52 -25.20
N LYS A 102 13.99 9.69 -23.88
CA LYS A 102 14.18 10.96 -23.16
C LYS A 102 15.01 10.84 -21.88
N LEU A 103 15.59 9.69 -21.62
CA LEU A 103 16.49 9.54 -20.47
C LEU A 103 17.84 10.17 -20.83
N ALA A 104 18.52 10.77 -19.85
CA ALA A 104 19.91 11.19 -20.05
C ALA A 104 20.77 9.95 -20.36
N ASP A 105 21.87 10.14 -21.10
CA ASP A 105 22.69 9.05 -21.65
C ASP A 105 23.28 8.12 -20.57
N ASP A 106 23.36 8.60 -19.32
CA ASP A 106 23.95 7.98 -18.14
C ASP A 106 22.91 7.42 -17.16
N MET A 107 21.66 7.26 -17.59
CA MET A 107 20.56 6.86 -16.71
C MET A 107 19.94 5.53 -17.15
N LYS A 108 19.52 4.71 -16.19
CA LYS A 108 18.89 3.41 -16.39
C LYS A 108 17.62 3.26 -15.56
N ILE A 109 16.66 2.51 -16.08
CA ILE A 109 15.45 2.13 -15.36
C ILE A 109 15.50 0.65 -15.08
N PHE A 110 15.33 0.30 -13.81
CA PHE A 110 15.15 -1.06 -13.33
C PHE A 110 13.71 -1.22 -12.88
N GLU A 111 13.05 -2.33 -13.25
CA GLU A 111 11.63 -2.54 -12.96
C GLU A 111 11.30 -3.96 -12.53
N SER A 112 10.22 -4.09 -11.77
CA SER A 112 9.61 -5.34 -11.35
C SER A 112 8.09 -5.16 -11.19
N TRP A 113 7.39 -6.27 -11.02
CA TRP A 113 5.94 -6.30 -10.82
C TRP A 113 5.62 -7.02 -9.51
N ALA A 114 4.73 -6.43 -8.72
CA ALA A 114 4.23 -7.03 -7.50
C ALA A 114 2.81 -7.56 -7.73
N ASP A 115 2.62 -8.86 -7.50
CA ASP A 115 1.29 -9.47 -7.47
C ASP A 115 0.53 -8.96 -6.24
N VAL A 116 -0.73 -8.58 -6.43
CA VAL A 116 -1.58 -8.03 -5.38
C VAL A 116 -2.92 -8.73 -5.35
N ASP A 117 -3.38 -9.07 -4.14
CA ASP A 117 -4.70 -9.64 -3.96
C ASP A 117 -5.79 -8.60 -4.28
N ARG A 118 -6.94 -9.04 -4.81
CA ARG A 118 -8.08 -8.16 -5.14
C ARG A 118 -8.63 -7.39 -3.94
N THR A 119 -8.35 -7.84 -2.73
CA THR A 119 -8.74 -7.19 -1.47
C THR A 119 -7.63 -6.32 -0.88
N ALA A 120 -6.54 -6.07 -1.61
CA ALA A 120 -5.45 -5.21 -1.19
C ALA A 120 -5.96 -3.78 -0.91
N ALA A 121 -5.75 -3.32 0.32
CA ALA A 121 -5.95 -1.95 0.74
C ALA A 121 -4.76 -1.07 0.34
N TYR A 122 -3.55 -1.59 0.55
CA TYR A 122 -2.30 -0.94 0.19
C TYR A 122 -1.16 -1.94 0.05
N ILE A 123 -0.10 -1.52 -0.61
CA ILE A 123 1.18 -2.22 -0.72
C ILE A 123 2.28 -1.34 -0.11
N ASN A 124 3.15 -1.95 0.70
CA ASN A 124 4.38 -1.33 1.16
C ASN A 124 5.57 -1.93 0.42
N TRP A 125 6.65 -1.17 0.25
CA TRP A 125 7.91 -1.74 -0.22
C TRP A 125 9.15 -1.04 0.31
N LYS A 126 10.28 -1.71 0.15
CA LYS A 126 11.65 -1.24 0.38
C LYS A 126 12.57 -1.88 -0.66
N PHE A 127 13.78 -1.36 -0.80
CA PHE A 127 14.79 -1.93 -1.69
C PHE A 127 15.97 -2.50 -0.92
N VAL A 128 16.63 -3.50 -1.52
CA VAL A 128 17.97 -3.93 -1.15
C VAL A 128 18.88 -3.60 -2.33
N LEU A 129 19.88 -2.76 -2.09
CA LEU A 129 20.86 -2.35 -3.09
C LEU A 129 22.14 -3.14 -2.87
N HIS A 130 22.63 -3.82 -3.90
CA HIS A 130 23.87 -4.57 -3.86
C HIS A 130 24.99 -3.81 -4.54
N HIS A 131 26.11 -3.61 -3.86
CA HIS A 131 27.23 -2.82 -4.38
C HIS A 131 28.37 -3.67 -4.95
N GLU A 132 29.21 -3.07 -5.78
CA GLU A 132 30.38 -3.72 -6.40
C GLU A 132 31.38 -4.31 -5.40
N ASP A 133 31.48 -3.72 -4.20
CA ASP A 133 32.34 -4.20 -3.12
C ASP A 133 31.77 -5.43 -2.38
N GLY A 134 30.59 -5.90 -2.78
CA GLY A 134 29.88 -7.02 -2.20
C GLY A 134 29.04 -6.67 -0.97
N SER A 135 28.98 -5.39 -0.57
CA SER A 135 28.07 -4.93 0.47
C SER A 135 26.64 -4.80 -0.03
N SER A 136 25.68 -4.78 0.89
CA SER A 136 24.27 -4.53 0.60
C SER A 136 23.65 -3.60 1.62
N ILE A 137 22.79 -2.69 1.18
CA ILE A 137 22.07 -1.75 2.05
C ILE A 137 20.56 -1.87 1.83
N ASP A 138 19.80 -1.74 2.92
CA ASP A 138 18.36 -1.59 2.90
C ASP A 138 18.00 -0.11 2.69
N VAL A 139 17.02 0.15 1.83
CA VAL A 139 16.49 1.50 1.58
C VAL A 139 14.99 1.52 1.81
N PRO A 140 14.50 2.16 2.89
CA PRO A 140 15.27 2.75 3.99
C PRO A 140 15.89 1.66 4.89
N GLU A 141 16.85 2.05 5.74
CA GLU A 141 17.52 1.12 6.66
C GLU A 141 16.56 0.36 7.60
N GLN A 142 15.40 0.94 7.89
CA GLN A 142 14.41 0.38 8.81
C GLN A 142 13.01 0.45 8.23
N GLY A 143 12.29 -0.68 8.30
CA GLY A 143 10.90 -0.77 7.88
C GLY A 143 10.72 -0.62 6.36
N PHE A 144 9.51 -0.26 5.96
CA PHE A 144 9.18 0.04 4.56
C PHE A 144 9.22 1.55 4.34
N GLY A 145 9.80 1.98 3.22
CA GLY A 145 9.93 3.40 2.86
C GLY A 145 8.76 3.94 2.05
N TRP A 146 8.02 3.04 1.41
CA TRP A 146 6.91 3.40 0.57
C TRP A 146 5.63 2.69 0.98
N LYS A 147 4.51 3.39 0.76
CA LYS A 147 3.16 2.88 0.86
C LYS A 147 2.33 3.44 -0.29
N HIS A 148 1.70 2.58 -1.06
CA HIS A 148 0.80 2.98 -2.13
C HIS A 148 -0.58 2.37 -1.89
N TRP A 149 -1.61 3.21 -1.89
CA TRP A 149 -2.98 2.79 -1.63
C TRP A 149 -3.69 2.34 -2.91
N SER A 150 -4.55 1.36 -2.77
CA SER A 150 -5.41 0.94 -3.87
C SER A 150 -6.53 1.98 -4.09
N ASN A 151 -7.23 1.88 -5.20
CA ASN A 151 -8.35 2.75 -5.51
C ASN A 151 -9.65 2.29 -4.83
N CYS A 152 -9.59 1.26 -3.99
CA CYS A 152 -10.69 0.75 -3.20
C CYS A 152 -10.10 0.08 -1.95
N TRP A 153 -10.22 0.72 -0.79
CA TRP A 153 -9.61 0.25 0.45
C TRP A 153 -10.54 0.40 1.64
N TRP A 154 -10.37 -0.48 2.63
CA TRP A 154 -10.97 -0.36 3.95
C TRP A 154 -9.88 -0.17 5.00
N ASP A 155 -9.99 0.89 5.79
CA ASP A 155 -9.11 1.14 6.92
C ASP A 155 -9.87 1.96 7.98
N ASN A 156 -9.59 1.72 9.26
CA ASN A 156 -10.22 2.41 10.39
C ASN A 156 -11.75 2.57 10.25
N ASP A 157 -12.44 1.46 10.01
CA ASP A 157 -13.90 1.38 9.86
C ASP A 157 -14.50 2.24 8.73
N THR A 158 -13.68 2.61 7.73
CA THR A 158 -14.11 3.47 6.64
C THR A 158 -13.66 2.91 5.29
N TRP A 159 -14.58 2.90 4.32
CA TRP A 159 -14.25 2.67 2.91
C TRP A 159 -13.75 3.96 2.28
N GLY A 160 -12.67 3.86 1.51
CA GLY A 160 -12.15 4.95 0.70
C GLY A 160 -11.66 4.48 -0.66
N GLY A 161 -11.17 5.44 -1.45
CA GLY A 161 -10.77 5.24 -2.83
C GLY A 161 -11.81 5.71 -3.85
N LEU A 162 -11.45 5.62 -5.13
CA LEU A 162 -12.25 6.08 -6.27
C LEU A 162 -13.20 4.99 -6.82
N SER A 163 -13.05 3.75 -6.34
CA SER A 163 -13.76 2.56 -6.79
C SER A 163 -14.40 1.83 -5.62
N THR A 164 -15.44 1.06 -5.90
CA THR A 164 -16.16 0.23 -4.92
C THR A 164 -16.02 -1.26 -5.19
N HIS A 165 -15.18 -1.66 -6.14
CA HIS A 165 -15.10 -3.04 -6.64
C HIS A 165 -14.65 -4.09 -5.61
N CYS A 166 -14.00 -3.64 -4.54
CA CYS A 166 -13.50 -4.45 -3.43
C CYS A 166 -14.44 -4.40 -2.21
N GLN A 167 -15.48 -3.56 -2.27
CA GLN A 167 -16.60 -3.64 -1.37
C GLN A 167 -17.40 -4.83 -1.86
N GLU A 168 -17.49 -5.87 -1.05
CA GLU A 168 -18.50 -6.89 -1.33
C GLU A 168 -19.81 -6.14 -1.52
N GLU A 169 -20.45 -6.32 -2.68
CA GLU A 169 -21.82 -5.85 -2.82
C GLU A 169 -22.56 -6.41 -1.60
N GLU A 170 -23.39 -5.60 -0.95
CA GLU A 170 -24.60 -6.18 -0.37
C GLU A 170 -25.38 -6.75 -1.55
N ASP A 171 -24.91 -7.87 -2.10
CA ASP A 171 -25.62 -8.77 -2.96
C ASP A 171 -26.85 -9.08 -2.15
N GLY A 172 -27.93 -8.37 -2.50
CA GLY A 172 -29.06 -8.16 -1.63
C GLY A 172 -29.42 -9.48 -0.99
N LEU A 173 -29.30 -9.55 0.35
CA LEU A 173 -29.75 -10.67 1.16
C LEU A 173 -31.01 -11.20 0.47
N PRO A 174 -31.06 -12.46 -0.04
CA PRO A 174 -32.26 -12.99 -0.67
C PRO A 174 -33.36 -12.84 0.37
N GLY A 175 -34.17 -11.82 0.16
CA GLY A 175 -34.86 -11.17 1.25
C GLY A 175 -35.98 -12.07 1.67
N PHE A 176 -35.78 -12.89 2.70
CA PHE A 176 -36.89 -13.41 3.50
C PHE A 176 -37.60 -12.24 4.21
N ALA A 177 -36.92 -11.10 4.37
CA ALA A 177 -37.48 -9.88 4.94
C ALA A 177 -38.54 -9.24 4.03
N ALA A 178 -38.36 -9.18 2.70
CA ALA A 178 -39.29 -8.51 1.79
C ALA A 178 -40.70 -9.16 1.71
N PRO A 179 -40.86 -10.49 1.54
CA PRO A 179 -42.16 -11.13 1.63
C PRO A 179 -42.68 -11.13 3.06
N ALA A 180 -41.83 -11.15 4.09
CA ALA A 180 -42.26 -11.07 5.49
C ALA A 180 -42.85 -9.70 5.84
N THR A 181 -42.24 -8.59 5.40
CA THR A 181 -42.81 -7.24 5.58
C THR A 181 -44.07 -7.06 4.73
N ALA A 182 -44.11 -7.55 3.50
CA ALA A 182 -45.33 -7.52 2.68
C ALA A 182 -46.48 -8.30 3.35
N ALA A 183 -46.21 -9.48 3.90
CA ALA A 183 -47.19 -10.27 4.63
C ALA A 183 -47.66 -9.59 5.93
N ALA A 184 -46.75 -8.96 6.67
CA ALA A 184 -47.08 -8.21 7.89
C ALA A 184 -47.95 -6.99 7.59
N ILE A 185 -47.65 -6.24 6.53
CA ILE A 185 -48.46 -5.10 6.07
C ILE A 185 -49.83 -5.56 5.59
N ALA A 186 -49.92 -6.67 4.84
CA ALA A 186 -51.18 -7.23 4.39
C ALA A 186 -52.06 -7.72 5.56
N MET A 187 -51.46 -8.37 6.57
CA MET A 187 -52.13 -8.77 7.80
C MET A 187 -52.66 -7.56 8.59
N ALA A 188 -51.83 -6.51 8.75
CA ALA A 188 -52.23 -5.29 9.43
C ALA A 188 -53.38 -4.56 8.71
N ALA A 189 -53.33 -4.50 7.38
CA ALA A 189 -54.40 -3.91 6.57
C ALA A 189 -55.72 -4.71 6.65
N LEU A 190 -55.65 -6.05 6.71
CA LEU A 190 -56.83 -6.91 6.91
C LEU A 190 -57.44 -6.74 8.31
N MET A 191 -56.63 -6.54 9.34
CA MET A 191 -57.10 -6.29 10.70
C MET A 191 -57.73 -4.89 10.84
N ALA A 192 -57.14 -3.86 10.23
CA ALA A 192 -57.65 -2.49 10.27
C ALA A 192 -58.97 -2.27 9.51
N ARG A 193 -59.34 -3.19 8.62
CA ARG A 193 -60.59 -3.14 7.84
C ARG A 193 -61.80 -3.76 8.54
N ARG A 194 -61.61 -4.25 9.76
CA ARG A 194 -62.60 -5.01 10.52
C ARG A 194 -63.26 -4.22 11.66
N ASP A 195 -62.92 -2.93 11.77
CA ASP A 195 -63.66 -1.90 12.51
C ASP A 195 -64.52 -1.07 11.53
#